data_AF-A0A557ZZF2-F1
#
_entry.id   AF-A0A557ZZF2-F1
#
_cell.length_a   1.000
_cell.length_b   1.000
_cell.length_c   1.000
_cell.angle_alpha   90.00
_cell.angle_beta   90.00
_cell.angle_gamma   90.00
#
_symmetry.space_group_name_H-M   'P 1'
#
loop_
_entity.id
_entity.type
_entity.pdbx_description
1 polymer ?
#
loop_
_entity_poly.entity_id
_entity_poly.type
_entity_poly.pdbx_seq_one_letter_code
_entity_poly.pdbx_strand_id
1 'polypeptide(L)'
;MAKIKTTCRKNTNQTLAVLLLQLNRMLRGWTAYFKYGCSNATFSYLRSYLWKEIVRWQKRKHRRTPWKQLRRRYGIWPADGDIGLFDPARVRAKRYYYRGARIPSPWPSVA
;
A
#
# COMPACT_ATOMS: atom_id res chain seq x y z
N MET A 1 -4.40 6.53 7.25
CA MET A 1 -3.76 5.41 7.98
C MET A 1 -4.68 4.67 8.96
N ALA A 2 -5.62 5.34 9.66
CA ALA A 2 -6.50 4.71 10.64
C ALA A 2 -7.24 3.45 10.14
N LYS A 3 -7.72 3.44 8.90
CA LYS A 3 -8.44 2.29 8.32
C LYS A 3 -7.61 1.01 8.25
N ILE A 4 -6.33 1.11 7.87
CA ILE A 4 -5.38 -0.02 7.85
C ILE A 4 -5.18 -0.55 9.26
N LYS A 5 -4.88 0.34 10.21
CA LYS A 5 -4.70 0.00 11.63
C LYS A 5 -5.93 -0.71 12.21
N THR A 6 -7.13 -0.20 11.94
CA THR A 6 -8.38 -0.81 12.41
C THR A 6 -8.60 -2.20 11.81
N THR A 7 -8.35 -2.37 10.50
CA THR A 7 -8.47 -3.66 9.81
C THR A 7 -7.51 -4.70 10.39
N CYS A 8 -6.25 -4.31 10.58
CA CYS A 8 -5.24 -5.14 11.25
C CYS A 8 -5.57 -5.40 12.72
N ARG A 9 -6.36 -4.58 13.41
CA ARG A 9 -6.75 -4.86 14.81
C ARG A 9 -7.92 -5.84 14.90
N LYS A 10 -8.95 -5.64 14.07
CA LYS A 10 -10.18 -6.46 14.08
C LYS A 10 -9.94 -7.90 13.63
N ASN A 11 -9.12 -8.10 12.61
CA ASN A 11 -8.94 -9.43 11.97
C ASN A 11 -7.88 -10.32 12.65
N THR A 12 -7.68 -10.23 13.97
CA THR A 12 -6.65 -11.05 14.65
C THR A 12 -6.96 -12.56 14.59
N ASN A 13 -8.24 -12.92 14.52
CA ASN A 13 -8.71 -14.31 14.47
C ASN A 13 -8.69 -14.92 13.05
N GLN A 14 -8.51 -14.10 12.00
CA GLN A 14 -8.54 -14.56 10.61
C GLN A 14 -7.16 -15.01 10.13
N THR A 15 -7.09 -15.74 9.01
CA THR A 15 -5.82 -16.10 8.36
C THR A 15 -5.11 -14.87 7.78
N LEU A 16 -3.81 -14.98 7.51
CA LEU A 16 -3.06 -13.87 6.93
C LEU A 16 -3.57 -13.57 5.51
N ALA A 17 -3.87 -14.61 4.72
CA ALA A 17 -4.48 -14.50 3.41
C ALA A 17 -5.72 -13.59 3.37
N VAL A 18 -6.68 -13.76 4.29
CA VAL A 18 -7.91 -12.95 4.35
C VAL A 18 -7.59 -11.47 4.65
N LEU A 19 -6.68 -11.22 5.60
CA LEU A 19 -6.22 -9.87 5.90
C LEU A 19 -5.54 -9.23 4.69
N LEU A 20 -4.66 -9.97 4.00
CA LEU A 20 -3.94 -9.49 2.83
C LEU A 20 -4.90 -9.18 1.67
N LEU A 21 -5.89 -10.04 1.41
CA LEU A 21 -6.92 -9.78 0.40
C LEU A 21 -7.68 -8.48 0.67
N GLN A 22 -8.11 -8.25 1.90
CA GLN A 22 -8.84 -7.04 2.27
C GLN A 22 -7.98 -5.79 2.11
N LEU A 23 -6.72 -5.84 2.57
CA LEU A 23 -5.77 -4.74 2.40
C LEU A 23 -5.46 -4.49 0.93
N ASN A 24 -5.19 -5.53 0.15
CA ASN A 24 -4.84 -5.45 -1.26
C ASN A 24 -5.96 -4.81 -2.08
N ARG A 25 -7.23 -5.18 -1.85
CA ARG A 25 -8.38 -4.55 -2.52
C ARG A 25 -8.44 -3.05 -2.27
N MET A 26 -8.26 -2.62 -1.03
CA MET A 26 -8.28 -1.21 -0.66
C MET A 26 -7.08 -0.44 -1.25
N LEU A 27 -5.88 -1.01 -1.13
CA LEU A 27 -4.65 -0.38 -1.58
C LEU A 27 -4.60 -0.25 -3.10
N ARG A 28 -5.05 -1.26 -3.84
CA ARG A 28 -5.12 -1.21 -5.31
C ARG A 28 -6.01 -0.08 -5.79
N GLY A 29 -7.22 0.06 -5.23
CA GLY A 29 -8.12 1.16 -5.61
C GLY A 29 -7.54 2.53 -5.27
N TRP A 30 -7.00 2.68 -4.06
CA TRP A 30 -6.43 3.94 -3.61
C TRP A 30 -5.20 4.36 -4.43
N THR A 31 -4.25 3.44 -4.63
CA THR A 31 -3.06 3.73 -5.45
C THR A 31 -3.42 3.96 -6.92
N ALA A 32 -4.42 3.27 -7.47
CA ALA A 32 -4.88 3.51 -8.84
C ALA A 32 -5.47 4.92 -9.04
N TYR A 33 -6.14 5.46 -8.03
CA TYR A 33 -6.66 6.83 -8.05
C TYR A 33 -5.53 7.86 -7.94
N PHE A 34 -4.62 7.69 -6.96
CA PHE A 34 -3.56 8.66 -6.69
C PHE A 34 -2.33 8.55 -7.61
N LYS A 35 -2.23 7.52 -8.48
CA LYS A 35 -1.09 7.34 -9.38
C LYS A 35 -0.88 8.50 -10.37
N TYR A 36 -1.89 9.32 -10.64
CA TYR A 36 -1.77 10.45 -11.57
C TYR A 36 -1.22 11.73 -10.91
N GLY A 37 -1.08 11.74 -9.58
CA GLY A 37 -0.52 12.85 -8.82
C GLY A 37 0.95 12.65 -8.42
N CYS A 38 1.48 13.57 -7.63
CA CYS A 38 2.83 13.50 -7.05
C CYS A 38 2.86 12.66 -5.75
N SER A 39 2.27 11.46 -5.75
CA SER A 39 2.05 10.68 -4.51
C SER A 39 3.13 9.64 -4.19
N ASN A 40 4.26 9.63 -4.90
CA ASN A 40 5.34 8.65 -4.71
C ASN A 40 5.88 8.63 -3.26
N ALA A 41 6.12 9.79 -2.66
CA ALA A 41 6.59 9.88 -1.28
C ALA A 41 5.58 9.25 -0.29
N THR A 42 4.30 9.51 -0.50
CA THR A 42 3.21 8.93 0.30
C THR A 42 3.11 7.42 0.11
N PHE A 43 3.33 6.91 -1.11
CA PHE A 43 3.36 5.46 -1.38
C PHE A 43 4.53 4.76 -0.67
N SER A 44 5.72 5.35 -0.67
CA SER A 44 6.87 4.84 0.09
C SER A 44 6.63 4.85 1.60
N TYR A 45 6.02 5.92 2.13
CA TYR A 45 5.61 5.97 3.53
C TYR A 45 4.57 4.89 3.85
N LEU A 46 3.57 4.72 2.98
CA LEU A 46 2.51 3.74 3.13
C LEU A 46 3.05 2.30 3.12
N ARG A 47 4.02 1.99 2.26
CA ARG A 47 4.73 0.69 2.25
C ARG A 47 5.34 0.38 3.62
N SER A 48 6.08 1.32 4.18
CA SER A 48 6.72 1.19 5.50
C SER A 48 5.68 1.04 6.61
N TYR A 49 4.58 1.80 6.54
CA TYR A 49 3.49 1.75 7.51
C TYR A 49 2.75 0.41 7.48
N LEU A 50 2.41 -0.10 6.30
CA LEU A 50 1.75 -1.40 6.11
C LEU A 50 2.58 -2.53 6.70
N TRP A 51 3.88 -2.54 6.40
CA TRP A 51 4.80 -3.53 6.95
C TRP A 51 4.78 -3.53 8.48
N LYS A 52 4.90 -2.35 9.12
CA LYS A 52 4.85 -2.23 10.59
C LYS A 52 3.53 -2.76 11.17
N GLU A 53 2.39 -2.44 10.56
CA GLU A 53 1.09 -2.91 11.05
C GLU A 53 0.90 -4.42 10.91
N ILE A 54 1.39 -5.02 9.82
CA ILE A 54 1.30 -6.47 9.63
C ILE A 54 2.26 -7.21 10.56
N VAL A 55 3.48 -6.71 10.77
CA VAL A 55 4.40 -7.27 11.78
C VAL A 55 3.77 -7.23 13.17
N ARG A 56 3.13 -6.11 13.54
CA ARG A 56 2.38 -5.99 14.80
C ARG A 56 1.23 -6.98 14.88
N TRP A 57 0.51 -7.20 13.78
CA TRP A 57 -0.57 -8.20 13.72
C TRP A 57 -0.04 -9.63 13.88
N GLN A 58 1.03 -9.99 13.18
CA GLN A 58 1.65 -11.32 13.27
C GLN A 58 2.13 -11.60 14.69
N LYS A 59 2.77 -10.63 15.36
CA LYS A 59 3.18 -10.74 16.76
C LYS A 59 1.98 -10.92 17.71
N ARG A 60 0.86 -10.23 17.46
CA ARG A 60 -0.37 -10.37 18.26
C ARG A 60 -1.05 -11.71 18.07
N LYS A 61 -1.06 -12.24 16.85
CA LYS A 61 -1.65 -13.54 16.51
C LYS A 61 -0.80 -14.69 17.05
N HIS A 62 0.51 -14.61 16.90
CA HIS A 62 1.45 -15.67 17.25
C HIS A 62 2.30 -15.27 18.47
N ARG A 63 1.64 -15.04 19.61
CA ARG A 63 2.30 -14.50 20.82
C ARG A 63 3.45 -15.36 21.35
N ARG A 64 3.36 -16.68 21.16
CA ARG A 64 4.36 -17.66 21.62
C ARG A 64 5.44 -17.96 20.59
N THR A 65 5.36 -17.37 19.40
CA THR A 65 6.27 -17.66 18.29
C THR A 65 7.31 -16.55 18.14
N PRO A 66 8.62 -16.84 18.18
CA PRO A 66 9.64 -15.83 18.00
C PRO A 66 9.59 -15.21 16.60
N TRP A 67 9.96 -13.93 16.49
CA TRP A 67 9.94 -13.21 15.21
C TRP A 67 10.75 -13.91 14.11
N LYS A 68 11.86 -14.57 14.46
CA LYS A 68 12.69 -15.35 13.51
C LYS A 68 11.89 -16.44 12.81
N GLN A 69 11.00 -17.13 13.53
CA GLN A 69 10.11 -18.15 12.94
C GLN A 69 9.00 -17.52 12.11
N LEU A 70 8.41 -16.41 12.57
CA LEU A 70 7.39 -15.68 11.79
C LEU A 70 7.94 -15.16 10.47
N ARG A 71 9.14 -14.58 10.48
CA ARG A 71 9.85 -14.13 9.26
C ARG A 71 10.18 -15.27 8.31
N ARG A 72 10.50 -16.46 8.83
CA ARG A 72 10.70 -17.67 8.01
C ARG A 72 9.40 -18.14 7.37
N ARG A 73 8.29 -18.07 8.11
CA ARG A 73 6.97 -18.52 7.64
C ARG A 73 6.35 -17.58 6.60
N TYR A 74 6.34 -16.28 6.87
CA TYR A 74 5.62 -15.29 6.05
C TYR A 74 6.52 -14.43 5.16
N GLY A 75 7.84 -14.63 5.22
CA GLY A 75 8.83 -13.84 4.50
C GLY A 75 9.13 -12.48 5.15
N ILE A 76 10.07 -11.74 4.52
CA ILE A 76 10.41 -10.36 4.91
C ILE A 76 9.29 -9.41 4.51
N TRP A 77 8.72 -9.61 3.32
CA TRP A 77 7.50 -8.99 2.87
C TRP A 77 6.34 -9.99 3.05
N PRO A 78 5.29 -9.65 3.82
CA PRO A 78 4.27 -10.63 4.21
C PRO A 78 3.56 -11.27 3.01
N ALA A 79 3.63 -12.59 2.94
CA ALA A 79 2.88 -13.41 2.00
C ALA A 79 2.31 -14.65 2.71
N ASP A 80 1.17 -15.14 2.22
CA ASP A 80 0.53 -16.38 2.67
C ASP A 80 0.16 -17.20 1.43
N GLY A 81 0.95 -18.24 1.12
CA GLY A 81 0.89 -18.94 -0.16
C GLY A 81 1.09 -17.99 -1.35
N ASP A 82 0.16 -18.01 -2.30
CA ASP A 82 0.17 -17.15 -3.49
C ASP A 82 -0.27 -15.70 -3.22
N ILE A 83 -0.77 -15.41 -2.01
CA ILE A 83 -1.30 -14.09 -1.67
C ILE A 83 -0.20 -13.26 -1.00
N GLY A 84 0.47 -12.42 -1.79
CA GLY A 84 1.41 -11.42 -1.31
C GLY A 84 0.75 -10.08 -0.97
N LEU A 85 1.31 -9.35 0.00
CA LEU A 85 0.93 -7.97 0.26
C LEU A 85 1.25 -7.08 -0.95
N PHE A 86 0.29 -6.27 -1.38
CA PHE A 86 0.48 -5.29 -2.44
C PHE A 86 1.51 -4.22 -2.01
N ASP A 87 2.54 -3.99 -2.83
CA ASP A 87 3.53 -2.95 -2.60
C ASP A 87 3.09 -1.62 -3.26
N PRO A 88 2.63 -0.62 -2.49
CA PRO A 88 2.21 0.66 -3.04
C PRO A 88 3.38 1.47 -3.61
N ALA A 89 4.60 1.31 -3.11
CA ALA A 89 5.75 2.09 -3.60
C ALA A 89 6.19 1.65 -5.00
N ARG A 90 5.79 0.45 -5.44
CA ARG A 90 6.04 -0.04 -6.80
C ARG A 90 5.13 0.61 -7.84
N VAL A 91 4.05 1.27 -7.40
CA VAL A 91 3.14 1.99 -8.30
C VAL A 91 3.86 3.21 -8.84
N ARG A 92 4.15 3.20 -10.15
CA ARG A 92 4.73 4.35 -10.83
C ARG A 92 3.69 5.47 -10.93
N ALA A 93 4.06 6.65 -10.45
CA ALA A 93 3.30 7.85 -10.78
C ALA A 93 3.32 8.08 -12.30
N LYS A 94 2.15 8.24 -12.90
CA LYS A 94 2.00 8.63 -14.31
C LYS A 94 1.72 10.12 -14.33
N ARG A 95 2.79 10.91 -14.45
CA ARG A 95 2.71 12.37 -14.54
C ARG A 95 2.41 12.77 -15.98
N TYR A 96 1.44 13.68 -16.14
CA TYR A 96 0.94 14.31 -17.37
C TYR A 96 0.99 13.49 -18.67
N TYR A 97 -0.19 13.26 -19.25
CA TYR A 97 -0.24 12.98 -20.69
C TYR A 97 0.24 14.20 -21.45
N TYR A 98 1.04 13.97 -22.50
CA TYR A 98 1.41 15.01 -23.45
C TYR A 98 0.13 15.71 -23.93
N ARG A 99 0.01 17.02 -23.69
CA ARG A 99 -1.17 17.83 -24.03
C ARG A 99 -1.06 18.54 -25.38
N GLY A 100 -0.05 18.21 -26.19
CA GLY A 100 0.25 18.93 -27.43
C GLY A 100 1.13 20.16 -27.18
N ALA A 101 1.74 20.67 -28.26
CA ALA A 101 2.59 21.88 -28.22
C ALA A 101 1.77 23.20 -28.27
N ARG A 102 0.49 23.13 -28.64
CA ARG A 102 -0.40 24.29 -28.81
C ARG A 102 -1.41 24.37 -27.66
N ILE A 103 -0.94 24.76 -26.47
CA ILE A 103 -1.82 25.17 -25.37
C ILE A 103 -2.02 26.68 -25.53
N PRO A 104 -3.20 27.18 -25.93
CA PRO A 104 -3.43 28.62 -26.01
C PRO A 104 -3.21 29.23 -24.62
N SER A 105 -2.47 30.34 -24.55
CA SER A 105 -2.27 31.04 -23.29
C SER A 105 -3.62 31.57 -22.80
N PRO A 106 -3.98 31.37 -21.52
CA PRO A 106 -5.29 31.77 -20.99
C PRO A 106 -5.47 33.30 -20.94
N TRP A 107 -4.39 34.06 -21.13
CA TRP A 107 -4.42 35.52 -21.13
C TRP A 107 -4.02 36.00 -22.53
N PRO A 108 -4.84 36.85 -23.18
CA PRO A 108 -4.42 37.55 -24.37
C PRO A 108 -3.32 38.54 -23.98
N SER A 109 -2.18 38.47 -24.65
CA SER A 109 -1.18 39.55 -24.61
C SER A 109 -1.84 40.76 -25.26
N VAL A 110 -2.13 41.79 -24.45
CA VAL A 110 -2.60 43.07 -24.97
C VAL A 110 -1.45 43.65 -25.81
N ALA A 111 -1.75 43.92 -27.08
CA ALA A 111 -0.83 44.52 -28.04
C ALA A 111 -0.60 46.00 -27.75
#